data_AF-A0A2J6GYL4-F1
#
_entry.id   AF-A0A2J6GYL4-F1
#
_cell.length_a   1.000
_cell.length_b   1.000
_cell.length_c   1.000
_cell.angle_alpha   90.00
_cell.angle_beta   90.00
_cell.angle_gamma   90.00
#
_symmetry.space_group_name_H-M   'P 1'
#
loop_
_entity.id
_entity.type
_entity.pdbx_description
1 polymer ?
#
loop_
_entity_poly.entity_id
_entity_poly.type
_entity_poly.pdbx_seq_one_letter_code
_entity_poly.pdbx_strand_id
1 'polypeptide(L)'
;MEEKNQRLNGEKHAKTYSENKVFEHEENNSSLNQLPFEKIKREILIKRNADTDPKYGKKPENRTVDELIDFGIVNIDKPAGPTSHQVSAYTKEILGVDKAGHSGTLDPGVTGLLPTALAKGTRVVQTLLSAGKEYVCLIHIHKELPEDEIKNVMMGFVGKLKQLPPIKSAIKREWRYRKVYYIDILEVKGQDVLFRVGTQAGTYIRKLCHDMGEKFGCGAHMAELRRTKVGPFNEETLCSLQTLTDNLHYYKEYGDEKAIRKNIFPIEFAVSHIPKIWVLDSTVNSLCHGSNLKIPGVSKVETEIQIDEDVAIMTLKNELVAIGKLKILPKDIIKNSKGIAVEVDRVFMEPGTYPRID
;
A
#
# COMPACT_ATOMS: atom_id res chain seq x y z
N MET A 1 0.47 -63.65 -14.96
CA MET A 1 0.90 -64.25 -16.23
C MET A 1 -0.28 -65.07 -16.72
N GLU A 2 -0.82 -64.97 -17.92
CA GLU A 2 -0.64 -64.09 -19.07
C GLU A 2 -1.72 -64.61 -20.03
N GLU A 3 -2.78 -63.87 -20.29
CA GLU A 3 -3.60 -64.16 -21.46
C GLU A 3 -3.80 -62.87 -22.23
N LYS A 4 -3.11 -62.82 -23.36
CA LYS A 4 -3.15 -61.77 -24.37
C LYS A 4 -3.55 -62.41 -25.69
N ASN A 5 -4.24 -61.62 -26.49
CA ASN A 5 -4.46 -61.69 -27.94
C ASN A 5 -5.71 -62.47 -28.40
N GLN A 6 -6.55 -61.98 -29.32
CA GLN A 6 -6.48 -60.82 -30.22
C GLN A 6 -7.84 -60.62 -30.94
N ARG A 7 -8.20 -59.33 -31.21
CA ARG A 7 -8.79 -58.76 -32.46
C ARG A 7 -10.21 -59.21 -32.89
N LEU A 8 -11.09 -58.42 -33.52
CA LEU A 8 -11.11 -57.06 -34.08
C LEU A 8 -12.58 -56.69 -34.43
N ASN A 9 -12.83 -55.37 -34.55
CA ASN A 9 -13.83 -54.66 -35.37
C ASN A 9 -15.26 -54.38 -34.87
N GLY A 10 -15.57 -53.08 -34.82
CA GLY A 10 -16.92 -52.53 -34.74
C GLY A 10 -16.88 -51.01 -34.58
N GLU A 11 -16.65 -50.28 -35.68
CA GLU A 11 -16.91 -48.84 -35.77
C GLU A 11 -18.37 -48.52 -35.44
N LYS A 12 -18.64 -47.44 -34.67
CA LYS A 12 -19.79 -46.55 -34.87
C LYS A 12 -19.76 -45.30 -33.96
N HIS A 13 -19.78 -44.14 -34.63
CA HIS A 13 -20.31 -42.83 -34.22
C HIS A 13 -19.74 -42.14 -32.96
N ALA A 14 -18.68 -41.35 -33.19
CA ALA A 14 -18.42 -40.15 -32.40
C ALA A 14 -19.42 -39.05 -32.81
N LYS A 15 -20.36 -38.72 -31.91
CA LYS A 15 -21.08 -37.44 -31.96
C LYS A 15 -20.23 -36.40 -31.24
N THR A 16 -19.67 -35.48 -32.01
CA THR A 16 -19.13 -34.21 -31.56
C THR A 16 -20.24 -33.40 -30.88
N TYR A 17 -20.13 -33.19 -29.58
CA TYR A 17 -20.84 -32.11 -28.89
C TYR A 17 -19.93 -30.88 -28.91
N SER A 18 -20.23 -30.00 -29.85
CA SER A 18 -19.87 -28.59 -29.85
C SER A 18 -20.65 -27.87 -28.76
N GLU A 19 -19.94 -27.08 -27.95
CA GLU A 19 -20.24 -25.69 -27.56
C GLU A 19 -19.54 -25.38 -26.22
N ASN A 20 -18.24 -25.07 -26.33
CA ASN A 20 -17.55 -24.27 -25.33
C ASN A 20 -18.14 -22.86 -25.39
N LYS A 21 -19.03 -22.52 -24.45
CA LYS A 21 -19.24 -21.13 -24.07
C LYS A 21 -17.97 -20.65 -23.38
N VAL A 22 -17.08 -20.09 -24.19
CA VAL A 22 -16.01 -19.22 -23.73
C VAL A 22 -16.71 -18.06 -23.01
N PHE A 23 -16.56 -17.99 -21.69
CA PHE A 23 -16.82 -16.77 -20.96
C PHE A 23 -15.83 -15.74 -21.48
N GLU A 24 -16.28 -14.86 -22.36
CA GLU A 24 -15.60 -13.61 -22.66
C GLU A 24 -15.52 -12.84 -21.35
N HIS A 25 -14.37 -12.93 -20.69
CA HIS A 25 -13.99 -11.98 -19.67
C HIS A 25 -14.03 -10.60 -20.33
N GLU A 26 -14.92 -9.74 -19.85
CA GLU A 26 -14.91 -8.31 -20.14
C GLU A 26 -13.58 -7.71 -19.61
N GLU A 27 -12.54 -7.81 -20.43
CA GLU A 27 -11.45 -6.85 -20.43
C GLU A 27 -12.05 -5.49 -20.81
N ASN A 28 -12.49 -4.69 -19.84
CA ASN A 28 -12.45 -3.21 -19.88
C ASN A 28 -13.17 -2.58 -18.67
N ASN A 29 -12.47 -2.49 -17.53
CA ASN A 29 -12.74 -1.44 -16.52
C ASN A 29 -11.61 -1.21 -15.49
N SER A 30 -10.54 -2.04 -15.49
CA SER A 30 -9.46 -1.92 -14.48
C SER A 30 -8.64 -0.62 -14.58
N SER A 31 -8.67 0.07 -15.73
CA SER A 31 -7.94 1.33 -15.94
C SER A 31 -8.61 2.57 -15.34
N LEU A 32 -9.88 2.49 -14.92
CA LEU A 32 -10.64 3.63 -14.38
C LEU A 32 -10.54 3.76 -12.84
N ASN A 33 -10.37 2.63 -12.15
CA ASN A 33 -10.42 2.55 -10.68
C ASN A 33 -9.03 2.68 -10.06
N GLN A 34 -8.47 3.88 -10.15
CA GLN A 34 -7.15 4.23 -9.61
C GLN A 34 -7.26 5.26 -8.46
N LEU A 35 -6.44 5.07 -7.43
CA LEU A 35 -6.22 6.06 -6.38
C LEU A 35 -5.46 7.28 -6.94
N PRO A 36 -5.54 8.46 -6.29
CA PRO A 36 -4.97 9.69 -6.85
C PRO A 36 -3.48 9.60 -7.20
N PHE A 37 -2.67 8.95 -6.35
CA PHE A 37 -1.23 8.85 -6.59
C PHE A 37 -0.88 7.98 -7.81
N GLU A 38 -1.74 7.04 -8.18
CA GLU A 38 -1.54 6.14 -9.33
C GLU A 38 -1.77 6.85 -10.66
N LYS A 39 -2.52 7.97 -10.64
CA LYS A 39 -2.84 8.77 -11.84
C LYS A 39 -1.75 9.79 -12.19
N ILE A 40 -0.87 10.10 -11.25
CA ILE A 40 0.14 11.15 -11.41
C ILE A 40 1.36 10.55 -12.10
N LYS A 41 1.72 11.09 -13.26
CA LYS A 41 2.98 10.80 -13.94
C LYS A 41 4.00 11.87 -13.55
N ARG A 42 5.12 11.44 -12.98
CA ARG A 42 6.20 12.34 -12.56
C ARG A 42 7.39 12.19 -13.48
N GLU A 43 7.94 13.31 -13.90
CA GLU A 43 9.20 13.39 -14.62
C GLU A 43 10.31 13.76 -13.64
N ILE A 44 11.56 13.39 -13.96
CA ILE A 44 12.72 13.72 -13.14
C ILE A 44 13.44 14.91 -13.75
N LEU A 45 13.49 16.02 -13.03
CA LEU A 45 14.30 17.18 -13.37
C LEU A 45 15.69 17.03 -12.77
N ILE A 46 16.72 17.09 -13.62
CA ILE A 46 18.12 17.00 -13.21
C ILE A 46 18.64 18.42 -12.93
N LYS A 47 19.07 18.66 -11.68
CA LYS A 47 19.78 19.90 -11.31
C LYS A 47 21.27 19.77 -11.60
N ARG A 48 21.85 18.61 -11.28
CA ARG A 48 23.24 18.27 -11.56
C ARG A 48 23.42 16.75 -11.58
N ASN A 49 24.27 16.29 -12.48
CA ASN A 49 24.78 14.92 -12.43
C ASN A 49 25.78 14.79 -11.29
N ALA A 50 25.70 13.69 -10.57
CA ALA A 50 26.58 13.37 -9.46
C ALA A 50 26.71 11.86 -9.35
N ASP A 51 27.92 11.41 -9.03
CA ASP A 51 28.18 10.03 -8.67
C ASP A 51 28.01 9.83 -7.16
N THR A 52 27.85 8.57 -6.76
CA THR A 52 27.73 8.17 -5.36
C THR A 52 28.84 7.20 -5.01
N ASP A 53 29.51 7.44 -3.89
CA ASP A 53 30.65 6.62 -3.48
C ASP A 53 30.15 5.25 -3.00
N PRO A 54 30.58 4.13 -3.61
CA PRO A 54 30.12 2.80 -3.23
C PRO A 54 30.53 2.37 -1.82
N LYS A 55 31.46 3.08 -1.15
CA LYS A 55 31.89 2.78 0.22
C LYS A 55 30.82 3.10 1.28
N TYR A 56 29.87 3.97 0.97
CA TYR A 56 28.86 4.43 1.93
C TYR A 56 27.45 4.03 1.51
N GLY A 57 26.62 3.72 2.50
CA GLY A 57 25.26 3.22 2.27
C GLY A 57 25.22 1.93 1.44
N LYS A 58 24.01 1.52 1.10
CA LYS A 58 23.75 0.32 0.29
C LYS A 58 22.41 0.44 -0.41
N LYS A 59 22.35 0.12 -1.71
CA LYS A 59 21.07 0.08 -2.45
C LYS A 59 20.06 -0.81 -1.69
N PRO A 60 18.79 -0.41 -1.54
CA PRO A 60 17.81 -1.18 -0.77
C PRO A 60 17.67 -2.64 -1.22
N GLU A 61 17.74 -2.90 -2.52
CA GLU A 61 17.67 -4.25 -3.11
C GLU A 61 18.87 -5.16 -2.75
N ASN A 62 20.00 -4.57 -2.34
CA ASN A 62 21.21 -5.31 -1.98
C ASN A 62 21.31 -5.58 -0.47
N ARG A 63 20.37 -5.12 0.34
CA ARG A 63 20.35 -5.40 1.79
C ARG A 63 20.20 -6.90 2.04
N THR A 64 20.89 -7.42 3.04
CA THR A 64 20.75 -8.79 3.55
C THR A 64 19.36 -9.02 4.14
N VAL A 65 18.95 -10.27 4.32
CA VAL A 65 17.66 -10.58 4.97
C VAL A 65 17.62 -10.01 6.39
N ASP A 66 18.70 -10.12 7.15
CA ASP A 66 18.78 -9.56 8.51
C ASP A 66 18.64 -8.03 8.52
N GLU A 67 19.27 -7.33 7.57
CA GLU A 67 19.09 -5.88 7.40
C GLU A 67 17.64 -5.53 7.04
N LEU A 68 16.95 -6.35 6.25
CA LEU A 68 15.53 -6.17 5.93
C LEU A 68 14.63 -6.46 7.13
N ILE A 69 14.97 -7.43 7.98
CA ILE A 69 14.24 -7.71 9.23
C ILE A 69 14.39 -6.53 10.21
N ASP A 70 15.59 -5.94 10.32
CA ASP A 70 15.85 -4.79 11.20
C ASP A 70 15.31 -3.46 10.63
N PHE A 71 15.19 -3.34 9.30
CA PHE A 71 14.83 -2.10 8.63
C PHE A 71 13.95 -2.30 7.39
N GLY A 72 12.85 -3.03 7.57
CA GLY A 72 11.91 -3.34 6.50
C GLY A 72 10.45 -3.30 6.92
N ILE A 73 9.61 -3.81 6.03
CA ILE A 73 8.16 -3.84 6.16
C ILE A 73 7.60 -5.08 5.48
N VAL A 74 6.66 -5.76 6.13
CA VAL A 74 5.93 -6.90 5.58
C VAL A 74 4.46 -6.55 5.43
N ASN A 75 3.85 -6.91 4.31
CA ASN A 75 2.42 -6.70 4.10
C ASN A 75 1.64 -7.94 4.50
N ILE A 76 1.17 -7.97 5.74
CA ILE A 76 0.48 -9.13 6.28
C ILE A 76 -0.93 -9.22 5.71
N ASP A 77 -1.33 -10.40 5.23
CA ASP A 77 -2.75 -10.71 5.02
C ASP A 77 -3.39 -10.96 6.38
N LYS A 78 -3.97 -9.91 6.96
CA LYS A 78 -4.58 -10.00 8.29
C LYS A 78 -5.75 -11.01 8.23
N PRO A 79 -5.76 -12.04 9.09
CA PRO A 79 -6.91 -12.92 9.22
C PRO A 79 -8.06 -12.23 9.98
N ALA A 80 -9.27 -12.74 9.80
CA ALA A 80 -10.40 -12.39 10.65
C ALA A 80 -10.20 -12.99 12.04
N GLY A 81 -10.60 -12.25 13.08
CA GLY A 81 -10.46 -12.67 14.48
C GLY A 81 -9.58 -11.73 15.30
N PRO A 82 -8.24 -11.71 15.11
CA PRO A 82 -7.37 -10.86 15.90
C PRO A 82 -7.51 -9.37 15.54
N THR A 83 -7.22 -8.51 16.51
CA THR A 83 -7.01 -7.07 16.28
C THR A 83 -5.73 -6.84 15.45
N SER A 84 -5.63 -5.71 14.75
CA SER A 84 -4.38 -5.35 14.05
C SER A 84 -3.17 -5.29 14.99
N HIS A 85 -3.35 -4.84 16.24
CA HIS A 85 -2.27 -4.81 17.24
C HIS A 85 -1.75 -6.20 17.59
N GLN A 86 -2.64 -7.18 17.75
CA GLN A 86 -2.25 -8.58 17.97
C GLN A 86 -1.49 -9.13 16.75
N VAL A 87 -1.92 -8.81 15.52
CA VAL A 87 -1.19 -9.25 14.32
C VAL A 87 0.22 -8.65 14.28
N SER A 88 0.40 -7.38 14.62
CA SER A 88 1.75 -6.81 14.75
C SER A 88 2.58 -7.48 15.86
N ALA A 89 1.95 -7.88 16.97
CA ALA A 89 2.64 -8.65 18.02
C ALA A 89 3.07 -10.04 17.52
N TYR A 90 2.22 -10.74 16.79
CA TYR A 90 2.59 -12.03 16.18
C TYR A 90 3.71 -11.87 15.15
N THR A 91 3.65 -10.85 14.29
CA THR A 91 4.74 -10.55 13.34
C THR A 91 6.06 -10.26 14.06
N LYS A 92 6.01 -9.51 15.17
CA LYS A 92 7.16 -9.24 16.04
C LYS A 92 7.76 -10.54 16.57
N GLU A 93 6.93 -11.40 17.15
CA GLU A 93 7.32 -12.68 17.75
C GLU A 93 7.91 -13.65 16.71
N ILE A 94 7.23 -13.81 15.56
CA ILE A 94 7.69 -14.67 14.46
C ILE A 94 9.10 -14.27 14.02
N LEU A 95 9.31 -12.98 13.72
CA LEU A 95 10.58 -12.48 13.21
C LEU A 95 11.65 -12.28 14.28
N GLY A 96 11.29 -12.36 15.56
CA GLY A 96 12.22 -12.15 16.67
C GLY A 96 12.76 -10.72 16.76
N VAL A 97 11.98 -9.73 16.34
CA VAL A 97 12.37 -8.30 16.39
C VAL A 97 11.87 -7.63 17.66
N ASP A 98 12.51 -6.55 18.12
CA ASP A 98 12.11 -5.87 19.35
C ASP A 98 10.78 -5.11 19.23
N LYS A 99 10.44 -4.71 18.00
CA LYS A 99 9.29 -3.85 17.71
C LYS A 99 8.71 -4.16 16.33
N ALA A 100 7.38 -4.14 16.24
CA ALA A 100 6.66 -4.09 14.99
C ALA A 100 5.46 -3.14 15.12
N GLY A 101 5.08 -2.47 14.03
CA GLY A 101 3.94 -1.56 14.03
C GLY A 101 3.26 -1.53 12.67
N HIS A 102 1.93 -1.46 12.65
CA HIS A 102 1.15 -1.49 11.41
C HIS A 102 0.71 -0.11 10.93
N SER A 103 0.43 0.03 9.64
CA SER A 103 -0.25 1.19 9.07
C SER A 103 -1.77 0.99 9.02
N GLY A 104 -2.50 1.73 9.86
CA GLY A 104 -3.96 1.83 9.81
C GLY A 104 -4.68 0.57 10.32
N THR A 105 -5.37 0.72 11.45
CA THR A 105 -6.10 -0.36 12.12
C THR A 105 -7.25 -0.89 11.26
N LEU A 106 -7.36 -2.22 11.23
CA LEU A 106 -8.53 -2.96 10.73
C LEU A 106 -9.28 -3.53 11.94
N ASP A 107 -10.61 -3.47 11.89
CA ASP A 107 -11.46 -4.09 12.92
C ASP A 107 -11.19 -5.62 12.97
N PRO A 108 -11.46 -6.30 14.11
CA PRO A 108 -11.23 -7.73 14.27
C PRO A 108 -11.77 -8.60 13.13
N GLY A 109 -13.00 -8.36 12.68
CA GLY A 109 -13.64 -9.11 11.59
C GLY A 109 -13.21 -8.73 10.17
N VAL A 110 -12.31 -7.75 10.01
CA VAL A 110 -11.87 -7.25 8.69
C VAL A 110 -10.54 -7.91 8.31
N THR A 111 -10.43 -8.36 7.06
CA THR A 111 -9.26 -9.06 6.53
C THR A 111 -8.46 -8.22 5.54
N GLY A 112 -7.36 -8.77 5.04
CA GLY A 112 -6.57 -8.19 3.96
C GLY A 112 -5.37 -7.40 4.44
N LEU A 113 -4.92 -6.47 3.60
CA LEU A 113 -3.61 -5.85 3.72
C LEU A 113 -3.39 -5.14 5.05
N LEU A 114 -2.33 -5.51 5.76
CA LEU A 114 -1.84 -4.83 6.96
C LEU A 114 -0.32 -4.65 6.88
N PRO A 115 0.16 -3.61 6.17
CA PRO A 115 1.58 -3.28 6.15
C PRO A 115 2.09 -3.05 7.57
N THR A 116 3.08 -3.86 7.95
CA THR A 116 3.64 -3.96 9.30
C THR A 116 5.15 -3.76 9.22
N ALA A 117 5.60 -2.59 9.64
CA ALA A 117 6.99 -2.21 9.64
C ALA A 117 7.72 -2.80 10.85
N LEU A 118 9.00 -3.11 10.66
CA LEU A 118 9.81 -3.90 11.58
C LEU A 118 10.89 -3.02 12.23
N ALA A 119 11.19 -3.29 13.50
CA ALA A 119 12.28 -2.70 14.28
C ALA A 119 12.48 -1.18 14.02
N LYS A 120 13.62 -0.80 13.43
CA LYS A 120 13.98 0.61 13.15
C LYS A 120 13.10 1.23 12.05
N GLY A 121 12.55 0.40 11.17
CA GLY A 121 11.64 0.79 10.09
C GLY A 121 10.25 1.22 10.57
N THR A 122 9.88 0.98 11.84
CA THR A 122 8.53 1.22 12.37
C THR A 122 7.98 2.63 12.16
N ARG A 123 8.83 3.65 12.01
CA ARG A 123 8.41 5.03 11.77
C ARG A 123 7.79 5.23 10.37
N VAL A 124 8.10 4.37 9.39
CA VAL A 124 7.63 4.54 8.00
C VAL A 124 6.12 4.36 7.88
N VAL A 125 5.47 3.66 8.81
CA VAL A 125 4.01 3.44 8.78
C VAL A 125 3.21 4.74 8.74
N GLN A 126 3.76 5.83 9.27
CA GLN A 126 3.09 7.13 9.28
C GLN A 126 2.85 7.67 7.86
N THR A 127 3.68 7.30 6.89
CA THR A 127 3.54 7.70 5.48
C THR A 127 2.38 6.97 4.80
N LEU A 128 2.07 5.76 5.29
CA LEU A 128 0.97 4.94 4.81
C LEU A 128 -0.35 5.30 5.49
N LEU A 129 -0.32 5.92 6.67
CA LEU A 129 -1.55 6.35 7.37
C LEU A 129 -2.35 7.37 6.55
N SER A 130 -1.68 8.28 5.84
CA SER A 130 -2.31 9.30 4.98
C SER A 130 -2.60 8.81 3.56
N ALA A 131 -1.98 7.69 3.14
CA ALA A 131 -2.15 7.16 1.78
C ALA A 131 -3.59 6.74 1.48
N GLY A 132 -3.98 6.73 0.21
CA GLY A 132 -5.26 6.17 -0.24
C GLY A 132 -5.41 4.68 0.16
N LYS A 133 -6.65 4.23 0.25
CA LYS A 133 -7.01 2.86 0.63
C LYS A 133 -8.08 2.33 -0.32
N GLU A 134 -7.99 1.05 -0.65
CA GLU A 134 -9.04 0.35 -1.39
C GLU A 134 -9.55 -0.84 -0.58
N TYR A 135 -10.84 -1.11 -0.71
CA TYR A 135 -11.51 -2.22 -0.07
C TYR A 135 -12.44 -2.92 -1.05
N VAL A 136 -12.68 -4.21 -0.81
CA VAL A 136 -13.84 -4.94 -1.29
C VAL A 136 -14.78 -5.13 -0.10
N CYS A 137 -16.04 -4.76 -0.28
CA CYS A 137 -17.04 -4.69 0.78
C CYS A 137 -18.31 -5.42 0.35
N LEU A 138 -18.85 -6.22 1.28
CA LEU A 138 -20.20 -6.78 1.16
C LEU A 138 -21.13 -5.94 2.03
N ILE A 139 -22.14 -5.32 1.41
CA ILE A 139 -23.22 -4.64 2.11
C ILE A 139 -24.49 -5.47 2.01
N HIS A 140 -25.18 -5.65 3.13
CA HIS A 140 -26.48 -6.29 3.20
C HIS A 140 -27.56 -5.23 3.44
N ILE A 141 -28.43 -5.06 2.45
CA ILE A 141 -29.57 -4.12 2.44
C ILE A 141 -30.76 -4.80 3.12
N HIS A 142 -31.47 -4.10 4.00
CA HIS A 142 -32.52 -4.74 4.84
C HIS A 142 -33.81 -5.08 4.09
N LYS A 143 -33.97 -4.61 2.85
CA LYS A 143 -35.01 -5.02 1.91
C LYS A 143 -34.43 -5.14 0.51
N GLU A 144 -34.98 -6.04 -0.29
CA GLU A 144 -34.63 -6.15 -1.71
C GLU A 144 -35.09 -4.89 -2.46
N LEU A 145 -34.22 -4.38 -3.33
CA LEU A 145 -34.45 -3.18 -4.13
C LEU A 145 -34.06 -3.45 -5.59
N PRO A 146 -34.66 -2.74 -6.56
CA PRO A 146 -34.22 -2.81 -7.96
C PRO A 146 -32.75 -2.44 -8.11
N GLU A 147 -32.00 -3.19 -8.93
CA GLU A 147 -30.56 -2.96 -9.13
C GLU A 147 -30.22 -1.53 -9.56
N ASP A 148 -31.04 -0.91 -10.40
CA ASP A 148 -30.79 0.45 -10.88
C ASP A 148 -30.91 1.47 -9.74
N GLU A 149 -31.81 1.24 -8.78
CA GLU A 149 -31.92 2.07 -7.57
C GLU A 149 -30.66 1.92 -6.71
N ILE A 150 -30.18 0.68 -6.53
CA ILE A 150 -28.96 0.37 -5.80
C ILE A 150 -27.76 1.11 -6.43
N LYS A 151 -27.58 0.97 -7.74
CA LYS A 151 -26.51 1.62 -8.51
C LYS A 151 -26.58 3.14 -8.37
N ASN A 152 -27.75 3.74 -8.55
CA ASN A 152 -27.94 5.19 -8.46
C ASN A 152 -27.58 5.75 -7.07
N VAL A 153 -28.06 5.11 -6.00
CA VAL A 153 -27.75 5.55 -4.64
C VAL A 153 -26.26 5.41 -4.34
N MET A 154 -25.65 4.26 -4.66
CA MET A 154 -24.24 4.00 -4.37
C MET A 154 -23.33 4.96 -5.15
N MET A 155 -23.61 5.23 -6.42
CA MET A 155 -22.84 6.18 -7.22
C MET A 155 -22.94 7.62 -6.69
N GLY A 156 -24.04 7.99 -6.03
CA GLY A 156 -24.19 9.27 -5.33
C GLY A 156 -23.21 9.50 -4.18
N PHE A 157 -22.53 8.46 -3.69
CA PHE A 157 -21.49 8.58 -2.65
C PHE A 157 -20.08 8.80 -3.20
N VAL A 158 -19.88 8.73 -4.53
CA VAL A 158 -18.59 9.06 -5.14
C VAL A 158 -18.37 10.57 -5.06
N GLY A 159 -17.22 10.98 -4.51
CA GLY A 159 -16.89 12.38 -4.27
C GLY A 159 -16.67 12.71 -2.80
N LYS A 160 -16.90 13.97 -2.43
CA LYS A 160 -16.71 14.45 -1.06
C LYS A 160 -17.94 14.12 -0.22
N LEU A 161 -17.73 13.44 0.90
CA LEU A 161 -18.78 13.13 1.87
C LEU A 161 -18.35 13.49 3.29
N LYS A 162 -19.32 13.72 4.17
CA LYS A 162 -19.10 14.16 5.55
C LYS A 162 -19.38 13.00 6.50
N GLN A 163 -18.37 12.56 7.24
CA GLN A 163 -18.53 11.47 8.23
C GLN A 163 -18.32 11.98 9.65
N LEU A 164 -19.06 11.36 10.57
CA LEU A 164 -18.74 11.36 11.98
C LEU A 164 -18.17 9.97 12.31
N PRO A 165 -16.96 9.87 12.88
CA PRO A 165 -16.42 8.58 13.31
C PRO A 165 -17.41 7.80 14.18
N PRO A 166 -17.39 6.46 14.13
CA PRO A 166 -18.20 5.63 15.02
C PRO A 166 -17.77 5.82 16.48
N ILE A 167 -18.63 5.41 17.42
CA ILE A 167 -18.36 5.52 18.87
C ILE A 167 -17.07 4.75 19.22
N LYS A 168 -16.93 3.53 18.70
CA LYS A 168 -15.71 2.73 18.82
C LYS A 168 -14.69 3.19 17.76
N SER A 169 -13.98 4.28 18.03
CA SER A 169 -12.89 4.76 17.17
C SER A 169 -11.71 5.27 17.98
N ALA A 170 -10.50 5.15 17.44
CA ALA A 170 -9.27 5.62 18.08
C ALA A 170 -9.05 7.14 17.97
N ILE A 171 -9.94 7.87 17.28
CA ILE A 171 -9.82 9.31 17.04
C ILE A 171 -10.99 10.07 17.66
N LYS A 172 -10.78 11.35 17.96
CA LYS A 172 -11.85 12.24 18.46
C LYS A 172 -13.04 12.23 17.50
N ARG A 173 -14.25 12.13 18.05
CA ARG A 173 -15.49 12.06 17.28
C ARG A 173 -15.99 13.46 16.92
N GLU A 174 -15.59 13.93 15.75
CA GLU A 174 -16.02 15.22 15.18
C GLU A 174 -16.30 15.05 13.68
N TRP A 175 -17.08 15.97 13.12
CA TRP A 175 -17.42 15.95 11.70
C TRP A 175 -16.20 16.22 10.83
N ARG A 176 -15.96 15.34 9.85
CA ARG A 176 -14.84 15.49 8.91
C ARG A 176 -15.27 15.14 7.49
N TYR A 177 -14.68 15.85 6.53
CA TYR A 177 -14.83 15.50 5.12
C TYR A 177 -13.85 14.39 4.74
N ARG A 178 -14.34 13.46 3.93
CA ARG A 178 -13.58 12.39 3.29
C ARG A 178 -13.96 12.33 1.82
N LYS A 179 -13.09 11.74 1.02
CA LYS A 179 -13.35 11.54 -0.41
C LYS A 179 -13.42 10.05 -0.73
N VAL A 180 -14.50 9.63 -1.36
CA VAL A 180 -14.59 8.37 -2.09
C VAL A 180 -14.18 8.68 -3.53
N TYR A 181 -13.16 7.99 -4.01
CA TYR A 181 -12.60 8.20 -5.34
C TYR A 181 -13.41 7.47 -6.42
N TYR A 182 -13.85 6.25 -6.12
CA TYR A 182 -14.68 5.42 -6.98
C TYR A 182 -15.41 4.37 -6.14
N ILE A 183 -16.54 3.91 -6.68
CA ILE A 183 -17.28 2.72 -6.26
C ILE A 183 -17.50 1.91 -7.53
N ASP A 184 -17.27 0.61 -7.44
CA ASP A 184 -17.36 -0.34 -8.53
C ASP A 184 -18.16 -1.54 -8.05
N ILE A 185 -19.41 -1.67 -8.50
CA ILE A 185 -20.32 -2.73 -8.09
C ILE A 185 -19.94 -3.99 -8.84
N LEU A 186 -19.53 -5.02 -8.10
CA LEU A 186 -19.02 -6.27 -8.64
C LEU A 186 -20.15 -7.30 -8.83
N GLU A 187 -21.07 -7.38 -7.86
CA GLU A 187 -22.18 -8.32 -7.88
C GLU A 187 -23.36 -7.78 -7.06
N VAL A 188 -24.59 -8.02 -7.52
CA VAL A 188 -25.83 -7.82 -6.77
C VAL A 188 -26.57 -9.14 -6.72
N LYS A 189 -26.92 -9.61 -5.53
CA LYS A 189 -27.66 -10.85 -5.32
C LYS A 189 -28.72 -10.65 -4.23
N GLY A 190 -29.93 -10.31 -4.67
CA GLY A 190 -31.04 -9.99 -3.77
C GLY A 190 -30.68 -8.81 -2.86
N GLN A 191 -30.49 -9.08 -1.58
CA GLN A 191 -30.18 -8.07 -0.56
C GLN A 191 -28.67 -7.81 -0.37
N ASP A 192 -27.82 -8.64 -0.97
CA ASP A 192 -26.38 -8.56 -0.83
C ASP A 192 -25.73 -7.91 -2.05
N VAL A 193 -24.91 -6.89 -1.81
CA VAL A 193 -24.17 -6.17 -2.86
C VAL A 193 -22.69 -6.22 -2.55
N LEU A 194 -21.91 -6.80 -3.46
CA LEU A 194 -20.46 -6.82 -3.41
C LEU A 194 -19.92 -5.66 -4.25
N PHE A 195 -19.08 -4.82 -3.65
CA PHE A 195 -18.49 -3.69 -4.36
C PHE A 195 -17.05 -3.40 -3.93
N ARG A 196 -16.26 -2.89 -4.87
CA ARG A 196 -14.93 -2.32 -4.63
C ARG A 196 -15.06 -0.82 -4.41
N VAL A 197 -14.28 -0.28 -3.48
CA VAL A 197 -14.30 1.14 -3.13
C VAL A 197 -12.91 1.68 -2.84
N GLY A 198 -12.52 2.73 -3.58
CA GLY A 198 -11.31 3.50 -3.34
C GLY A 198 -11.59 4.76 -2.53
N THR A 199 -10.86 4.98 -1.45
CA THR A 199 -11.14 6.06 -0.49
C THR A 199 -9.89 6.80 -0.01
N GLN A 200 -10.08 8.04 0.42
CA GLN A 200 -9.11 8.77 1.22
C GLN A 200 -8.88 8.06 2.56
N ALA A 201 -7.67 8.13 3.10
CA ALA A 201 -7.35 7.68 4.44
C ALA A 201 -8.35 8.17 5.50
N GLY A 202 -8.70 7.29 6.43
CA GLY A 202 -9.61 7.60 7.54
C GLY A 202 -11.08 7.69 7.13
N THR A 203 -11.46 7.18 5.96
CA THR A 203 -12.86 6.93 5.60
C THR A 203 -13.35 5.66 6.32
N TYR A 204 -14.48 5.76 7.01
CA TYR A 204 -15.10 4.63 7.70
C TYR A 204 -16.07 3.91 6.78
N ILE A 205 -15.68 2.75 6.25
CA ILE A 205 -16.51 1.97 5.31
C ILE A 205 -17.81 1.50 5.98
N ARG A 206 -17.76 1.10 7.26
CA ARG A 206 -18.97 0.76 8.03
C ARG A 206 -20.00 1.90 8.07
N LYS A 207 -19.53 3.15 8.25
CA LYS A 207 -20.40 4.33 8.23
C LYS A 207 -20.90 4.63 6.82
N LEU A 208 -20.06 4.43 5.80
CA LEU A 208 -20.48 4.54 4.40
C LEU A 208 -21.65 3.59 4.09
N CYS A 209 -21.57 2.32 4.48
CA CYS A 209 -22.66 1.35 4.32
C CYS A 209 -23.93 1.76 5.07
N HIS A 210 -23.79 2.28 6.29
CA HIS A 210 -24.92 2.79 7.05
C HIS A 210 -25.59 3.98 6.35
N ASP A 211 -24.80 4.93 5.84
CA ASP A 211 -25.32 6.11 5.14
C ASP A 211 -26.00 5.74 3.82
N MET A 212 -25.47 4.74 3.10
CA MET A 212 -26.15 4.14 1.95
C MET A 212 -27.49 3.53 2.37
N GLY A 213 -27.53 2.81 3.49
CA GLY A 213 -28.75 2.28 4.11
C GLY A 213 -29.81 3.33 4.40
N GLU A 214 -29.43 4.49 4.92
CA GLU A 214 -30.34 5.63 5.13
C GLU A 214 -30.90 6.15 3.80
N LYS A 215 -30.08 6.16 2.74
CA LYS A 215 -30.51 6.60 1.40
C LYS A 215 -31.38 5.58 0.67
N PHE A 216 -31.16 4.30 0.89
CA PHE A 216 -32.06 3.23 0.45
C PHE A 216 -33.43 3.26 1.16
N GLY A 217 -33.56 3.98 2.28
CA GLY A 217 -34.81 4.12 3.03
C GLY A 217 -35.23 2.88 3.84
N CYS A 218 -34.59 1.72 3.62
CA CYS A 218 -34.84 0.49 4.37
C CYS A 218 -33.74 0.14 5.39
N GLY A 219 -32.58 0.81 5.33
CA GLY A 219 -31.42 0.46 6.13
C GLY A 219 -30.51 -0.56 5.44
N ALA A 220 -29.23 -0.56 5.84
CA ALA A 220 -28.23 -1.50 5.38
C ALA A 220 -27.08 -1.58 6.38
N HIS A 221 -26.30 -2.66 6.31
CA HIS A 221 -25.11 -2.82 7.14
C HIS A 221 -23.97 -3.49 6.40
N MET A 222 -22.74 -3.21 6.84
CA MET A 222 -21.54 -3.85 6.32
C MET A 222 -21.45 -5.28 6.87
N ALA A 223 -21.60 -6.28 5.99
CA ALA A 223 -21.51 -7.69 6.32
C ALA A 223 -20.05 -8.14 6.38
N GLU A 224 -19.28 -7.84 5.33
CA GLU A 224 -17.86 -8.20 5.22
C GLU A 224 -17.04 -7.06 4.64
N LEU A 225 -15.74 -7.06 4.96
CA LEU A 225 -14.80 -6.09 4.43
C LEU A 225 -13.41 -6.72 4.34
N ARG A 226 -12.78 -6.54 3.18
CA ARG A 226 -11.38 -6.87 2.93
C ARG A 226 -10.66 -5.65 2.38
N ARG A 227 -9.52 -5.28 2.97
CA ARG A 227 -8.66 -4.21 2.44
C ARG A 227 -7.75 -4.78 1.35
N THR A 228 -7.86 -4.25 0.13
CA THR A 228 -7.12 -4.73 -1.07
C THR A 228 -5.94 -3.83 -1.46
N LYS A 229 -5.92 -2.57 -1.00
CA LYS A 229 -4.81 -1.64 -1.28
C LYS A 229 -4.49 -0.70 -0.10
N VAL A 230 -3.20 -0.47 0.15
CA VAL A 230 -2.69 0.52 1.11
C VAL A 230 -1.49 1.24 0.50
N GLY A 231 -1.71 2.43 -0.06
CA GLY A 231 -0.64 3.12 -0.80
C GLY A 231 -0.05 2.17 -1.86
N PRO A 232 1.27 1.90 -1.85
CA PRO A 232 1.92 1.04 -2.82
C PRO A 232 1.72 -0.47 -2.57
N PHE A 233 1.15 -0.85 -1.43
CA PHE A 233 0.86 -2.25 -1.13
C PHE A 233 -0.48 -2.67 -1.75
N ASN A 234 -0.47 -3.82 -2.44
CA ASN A 234 -1.63 -4.46 -3.07
C ASN A 234 -1.65 -5.98 -2.74
N GLU A 235 -2.61 -6.73 -3.30
CA GLU A 235 -2.72 -8.18 -3.03
C GLU A 235 -1.52 -9.01 -3.53
N GLU A 236 -0.73 -8.52 -4.48
CA GLU A 236 0.48 -9.20 -4.99
C GLU A 236 1.62 -9.21 -3.98
N THR A 237 1.58 -8.30 -3.00
CA THR A 237 2.61 -8.15 -1.96
C THR A 237 2.26 -8.88 -0.65
N LEU A 238 1.13 -9.59 -0.60
CA LEU A 238 0.61 -10.19 0.62
C LEU A 238 1.46 -11.36 1.14
N CYS A 239 1.49 -11.48 2.46
CA CYS A 239 2.11 -12.59 3.17
C CYS A 239 1.22 -13.00 4.35
N SER A 240 0.82 -14.27 4.42
CA SER A 240 0.13 -14.77 5.62
C SER A 240 1.11 -14.95 6.78
N LEU A 241 0.62 -15.02 8.02
CA LEU A 241 1.46 -15.30 9.19
C LEU A 241 2.13 -16.67 9.09
N GLN A 242 1.44 -17.66 8.53
CA GLN A 242 1.95 -19.01 8.30
C GLN A 242 3.09 -18.97 7.28
N THR A 243 2.86 -18.35 6.12
CA THR A 243 3.88 -18.16 5.08
C THR A 243 5.12 -17.44 5.60
N LEU A 244 4.93 -16.39 6.42
CA LEU A 244 6.04 -15.67 7.02
C LEU A 244 6.87 -16.57 7.96
N THR A 245 6.18 -17.39 8.75
CA THR A 245 6.81 -18.34 9.69
C THR A 245 7.61 -19.39 8.93
N ASP A 246 7.02 -20.01 7.91
CA ASP A 246 7.66 -21.03 7.09
C ASP A 246 8.88 -20.46 6.35
N ASN A 247 8.74 -19.28 5.73
CA ASN A 247 9.83 -18.64 5.00
C ASN A 247 10.99 -18.24 5.91
N LEU A 248 10.71 -17.83 7.15
CA LEU A 248 11.74 -17.56 8.14
C LEU A 248 12.44 -18.85 8.59
N HIS A 249 11.70 -19.93 8.79
CA HIS A 249 12.28 -21.23 9.12
C HIS A 249 13.22 -21.71 8.01
N TYR A 250 12.80 -21.62 6.74
CA TYR A 250 13.65 -22.02 5.61
C TYR A 250 14.93 -21.19 5.51
N TYR A 251 14.83 -19.88 5.76
CA TYR A 251 16.00 -19.00 5.81
C TYR A 251 16.96 -19.39 6.94
N LYS A 252 16.45 -19.60 8.16
CA LYS A 252 17.29 -19.89 9.34
C LYS A 252 17.95 -21.27 9.29
N GLU A 253 17.23 -22.30 8.85
CA GLU A 253 17.73 -23.68 8.85
C GLU A 253 18.53 -24.04 7.59
N TYR A 254 18.14 -23.51 6.42
CA TYR A 254 18.70 -23.92 5.14
C TYR A 254 19.38 -22.78 4.36
N GLY A 255 19.31 -21.54 4.84
CA GLY A 255 19.87 -20.38 4.14
C GLY A 255 19.13 -19.96 2.87
N ASP A 256 17.90 -20.46 2.64
CA ASP A 256 17.11 -20.05 1.47
C ASP A 256 16.47 -18.67 1.68
N GLU A 257 17.10 -17.65 1.09
CA GLU A 257 16.63 -16.27 1.18
C GLU A 257 15.50 -15.93 0.19
N LYS A 258 15.24 -16.79 -0.82
CA LYS A 258 14.43 -16.42 -1.99
C LYS A 258 12.99 -16.11 -1.62
N ALA A 259 12.40 -16.91 -0.72
CA ALA A 259 11.01 -16.76 -0.32
C ALA A 259 10.82 -15.57 0.64
N ILE A 260 11.67 -15.46 1.67
CA ILE A 260 11.56 -14.39 2.67
C ILE A 260 11.79 -12.99 2.06
N ARG A 261 12.70 -12.87 1.08
CA ARG A 261 12.95 -11.61 0.35
C ARG A 261 11.77 -11.13 -0.48
N LYS A 262 10.83 -12.03 -0.85
CA LYS A 262 9.60 -11.63 -1.53
C LYS A 262 8.55 -11.05 -0.60
N ASN A 263 8.68 -11.27 0.72
CA ASN A 263 7.68 -10.85 1.70
C ASN A 263 8.15 -9.68 2.57
N ILE A 264 9.45 -9.57 2.82
CA ILE A 264 10.02 -8.45 3.57
C ILE A 264 10.58 -7.44 2.58
N PHE A 265 9.89 -6.30 2.47
CA PHE A 265 10.25 -5.21 1.60
C PHE A 265 11.15 -4.21 2.34
N PRO A 266 12.09 -3.55 1.64
CA PRO A 266 12.76 -2.38 2.19
C PRO A 266 11.74 -1.27 2.47
N ILE A 267 11.97 -0.43 3.49
CA ILE A 267 11.04 0.65 3.85
C ILE A 267 10.81 1.65 2.70
N GLU A 268 11.74 1.74 1.76
CA GLU A 268 11.65 2.54 0.55
C GLU A 268 10.43 2.17 -0.30
N PHE A 269 10.00 0.90 -0.27
CA PHE A 269 8.78 0.48 -0.95
C PHE A 269 7.56 1.21 -0.40
N ALA A 270 7.50 1.43 0.92
CA ALA A 270 6.40 2.10 1.60
C ALA A 270 6.28 3.61 1.33
N VAL A 271 7.28 4.22 0.69
CA VAL A 271 7.27 5.64 0.30
C VAL A 271 7.23 5.83 -1.22
N SER A 272 7.07 4.76 -1.99
CA SER A 272 7.09 4.82 -3.46
C SER A 272 5.95 5.66 -4.06
N HIS A 273 4.84 5.85 -3.32
CA HIS A 273 3.72 6.73 -3.69
C HIS A 273 4.00 8.22 -3.43
N ILE A 274 5.01 8.55 -2.63
CA ILE A 274 5.40 9.91 -2.26
C ILE A 274 6.38 10.45 -3.32
N PRO A 275 6.26 11.72 -3.74
CA PRO A 275 7.21 12.31 -4.67
C PRO A 275 8.63 12.37 -4.09
N LYS A 276 9.64 12.26 -4.96
CA LYS A 276 11.05 12.08 -4.55
C LYS A 276 11.94 13.26 -4.89
N ILE A 277 12.93 13.49 -4.03
CA ILE A 277 14.06 14.38 -4.26
C ILE A 277 15.35 13.67 -3.89
N TRP A 278 16.33 13.64 -4.79
CA TRP A 278 17.60 12.97 -4.58
C TRP A 278 18.68 13.98 -4.24
N VAL A 279 19.52 13.62 -3.27
CA VAL A 279 20.55 14.50 -2.72
C VAL A 279 21.94 13.96 -2.95
N LEU A 280 22.93 14.86 -2.93
CA LEU A 280 24.34 14.51 -2.99
C LEU A 280 24.78 13.78 -1.72
N ASP A 281 25.73 12.86 -1.85
CA ASP A 281 26.34 12.14 -0.70
C ASP A 281 26.82 13.12 0.39
N SER A 282 27.38 14.26 -0.01
CA SER A 282 27.84 15.33 0.88
C SER A 282 26.76 15.94 1.77
N THR A 283 25.50 15.79 1.40
CA THR A 283 24.35 16.37 2.09
C THR A 283 23.71 15.37 3.06
N VAL A 284 23.88 14.07 2.83
CA VAL A 284 23.14 13.01 3.52
C VAL A 284 23.33 13.06 5.04
N ASN A 285 24.58 13.14 5.52
CA ASN A 285 24.84 13.10 6.95
C ASN A 285 24.23 14.32 7.68
N SER A 286 24.23 15.50 7.06
CA SER A 286 23.61 16.71 7.62
C SER A 286 22.10 16.55 7.79
N LEU A 287 21.43 15.93 6.81
CA LEU A 287 20.00 15.59 6.89
C LEU A 287 19.72 14.56 7.98
N CYS A 288 20.62 13.58 8.17
CA CYS A 288 20.50 12.59 9.25
C CYS A 288 20.53 13.24 10.64
N HIS A 289 21.13 14.42 10.78
CA HIS A 289 21.13 15.23 12.01
C HIS A 289 19.98 16.26 12.06
N GLY A 290 18.98 16.16 11.18
CA GLY A 290 17.78 16.99 11.19
C GLY A 290 17.91 18.36 10.50
N SER A 291 18.99 18.58 9.73
CA SER A 291 19.11 19.83 8.96
C SER A 291 18.10 19.87 7.81
N ASN A 292 17.60 21.06 7.47
CA ASN A 292 16.76 21.24 6.28
C ASN A 292 17.57 21.03 4.99
N LEU A 293 16.91 20.50 3.95
CA LEU A 293 17.54 20.32 2.64
C LEU A 293 17.63 21.67 1.93
N LYS A 294 18.86 22.13 1.68
CA LYS A 294 19.15 23.33 0.89
C LYS A 294 19.29 22.97 -0.58
N ILE A 295 18.92 23.90 -1.47
CA ILE A 295 18.97 23.73 -2.93
C ILE A 295 20.35 23.26 -3.46
N PRO A 296 21.51 23.72 -2.95
CA PRO A 296 22.82 23.21 -3.39
C PRO A 296 23.03 21.70 -3.21
N GLY A 297 22.36 21.08 -2.24
CA GLY A 297 22.47 19.65 -1.94
C GLY A 297 21.60 18.76 -2.82
N VAL A 298 20.76 19.33 -3.69
CA VAL A 298 19.86 18.58 -4.57
C VAL A 298 20.59 18.15 -5.86
N SER A 299 20.47 16.88 -6.22
CA SER A 299 20.92 16.36 -7.52
C SER A 299 19.77 16.37 -8.54
N LYS A 300 18.62 15.81 -8.19
CA LYS A 300 17.44 15.69 -9.06
C LYS A 300 16.15 15.64 -8.24
N VAL A 301 15.02 15.98 -8.86
CA VAL A 301 13.71 16.09 -8.19
C VAL A 301 12.58 15.69 -9.13
N GLU A 302 11.55 15.03 -8.61
CA GLU A 302 10.33 14.71 -9.37
C GLU A 302 9.45 15.97 -9.62
N THR A 303 8.69 15.96 -10.71
CA THR A 303 7.66 16.99 -11.02
C THR A 303 6.32 16.69 -10.33
N GLU A 304 5.32 17.54 -10.58
CA GLU A 304 3.96 17.39 -10.04
C GLU A 304 3.90 17.33 -8.52
N ILE A 305 4.66 18.22 -7.87
CA ILE A 305 4.70 18.38 -6.41
C ILE A 305 4.21 19.78 -6.04
N GLN A 306 3.32 19.86 -5.06
CA GLN A 306 2.82 21.12 -4.51
C GLN A 306 3.68 21.60 -3.33
N ILE A 307 3.66 22.91 -3.06
CA ILE A 307 4.25 23.45 -1.83
C ILE A 307 3.54 22.85 -0.63
N ASP A 308 4.30 22.53 0.42
CA ASP A 308 3.88 21.84 1.64
C ASP A 308 3.33 20.41 1.43
N GLU A 309 3.53 19.83 0.25
CA GLU A 309 3.39 18.39 0.04
C GLU A 309 4.57 17.64 0.68
N ASP A 310 4.31 16.43 1.16
CA ASP A 310 5.36 15.55 1.67
C ASP A 310 6.23 15.06 0.50
N VAL A 311 7.55 15.14 0.66
CA VAL A 311 8.53 14.58 -0.29
C VAL A 311 9.48 13.64 0.41
N ALA A 312 9.82 12.53 -0.25
CA ALA A 312 10.82 11.59 0.20
C ALA A 312 12.21 12.05 -0.27
N ILE A 313 13.10 12.31 0.68
CA ILE A 313 14.49 12.67 0.42
C ILE A 313 15.30 11.38 0.31
N MET A 314 15.87 11.15 -0.87
CA MET A 314 16.53 9.91 -1.24
C MET A 314 18.03 10.13 -1.46
N THR A 315 18.87 9.14 -1.14
CA THR A 315 20.26 9.11 -1.64
C THR A 315 20.26 8.79 -3.13
N LEU A 316 21.40 9.02 -3.81
CA LEU A 316 21.59 8.59 -5.20
C LEU A 316 21.50 7.05 -5.38
N LYS A 317 21.63 6.28 -4.29
CA LYS A 317 21.40 4.83 -4.25
C LYS A 317 19.93 4.43 -3.97
N ASN A 318 19.02 5.40 -4.01
CA ASN A 318 17.60 5.25 -3.69
C ASN A 318 17.30 4.82 -2.25
N GLU A 319 18.18 5.11 -1.30
CA GLU A 319 17.90 4.88 0.12
C GLU A 319 17.08 6.04 0.69
N LEU A 320 16.11 5.76 1.54
CA LEU A 320 15.31 6.80 2.20
C LEU A 320 16.14 7.46 3.31
N VAL A 321 16.39 8.76 3.17
CA VAL A 321 17.08 9.57 4.19
C VAL A 321 16.05 10.14 5.17
N ALA A 322 15.06 10.86 4.63
CA ALA A 322 14.10 11.63 5.42
C ALA A 322 12.81 11.89 4.62
N ILE A 323 11.78 12.35 5.30
CA ILE A 323 10.58 12.97 4.71
C ILE A 323 10.46 14.39 5.23
N GLY A 324 10.02 15.29 4.35
CA GLY A 324 9.79 16.68 4.72
C GLY A 324 8.82 17.38 3.77
N LYS A 325 8.58 18.66 4.06
CA LYS A 325 7.66 19.53 3.32
C LYS A 325 8.39 20.29 2.23
N LEU A 326 7.94 20.18 0.99
CA LEU A 326 8.49 20.96 -0.12
C LEU A 326 8.23 22.46 0.11
N LYS A 327 9.27 23.30 0.02
CA LYS A 327 9.17 24.75 0.22
C LYS A 327 9.35 25.58 -1.04
N ILE A 328 9.76 24.94 -2.13
CA ILE A 328 9.97 25.59 -3.42
C ILE A 328 9.67 24.61 -4.55
N LEU A 329 9.02 25.08 -5.61
CA LEU A 329 8.57 24.20 -6.70
C LEU A 329 9.75 23.55 -7.42
N PRO A 330 9.59 22.32 -7.98
CA PRO A 330 10.67 21.61 -8.66
C PRO A 330 11.39 22.44 -9.72
N LYS A 331 10.65 23.20 -10.54
CA LYS A 331 11.23 24.07 -11.59
C LYS A 331 12.15 25.16 -11.03
N ASP A 332 11.86 25.65 -9.83
CA ASP A 332 12.64 26.70 -9.17
C ASP A 332 13.83 26.13 -8.39
N ILE A 333 13.74 24.87 -7.92
CA ILE A 333 14.91 24.12 -7.43
C ILE A 333 15.99 24.05 -8.52
N ILE A 334 15.59 23.83 -9.77
CA ILE A 334 16.55 23.77 -10.89
C ILE A 334 17.20 25.13 -11.12
N LYS A 335 16.40 26.20 -11.20
CA LYS A 335 16.86 27.56 -11.55
C LYS A 335 17.68 28.25 -10.47
N ASN A 336 17.34 28.04 -9.19
CA ASN A 336 17.94 28.80 -8.09
C ASN A 336 19.23 28.14 -7.58
N SER A 337 20.16 28.95 -7.07
CA SER A 337 21.42 28.47 -6.49
C SER A 337 21.40 28.37 -4.96
N LYS A 338 20.50 29.08 -4.28
CA LYS A 338 20.39 29.14 -2.82
C LYS A 338 18.92 29.08 -2.40
N GLY A 339 18.68 28.63 -1.17
CA GLY A 339 17.33 28.51 -0.59
C GLY A 339 17.13 27.16 0.09
N ILE A 340 16.04 27.05 0.84
CA ILE A 340 15.59 25.79 1.44
C ILE A 340 14.65 25.12 0.43
N ALA A 341 14.99 23.89 0.02
CA ALA A 341 14.16 23.08 -0.86
C ALA A 341 13.09 22.31 -0.06
N VAL A 342 13.50 21.70 1.06
CA VAL A 342 12.62 20.88 1.90
C VAL A 342 12.88 21.21 3.37
N GLU A 343 11.80 21.48 4.10
CA GLU A 343 11.80 21.50 5.55
C GLU A 343 11.67 20.07 6.07
N VAL A 344 12.70 19.55 6.74
CA VAL A 344 12.74 18.16 7.18
C VAL A 344 11.83 17.98 8.39
N ASP A 345 10.99 16.95 8.33
CA ASP A 345 10.04 16.58 9.39
C ASP A 345 10.50 15.32 10.12
N ARG A 346 10.84 14.26 9.37
CA ARG A 346 11.21 12.96 9.92
C ARG A 346 12.42 12.36 9.23
N VAL A 347 13.40 11.95 10.02
CA VAL A 347 14.63 11.28 9.56
C VAL A 347 14.53 9.78 9.78
N PHE A 348 14.91 8.99 8.77
CA PHE A 348 14.90 7.53 8.79
C PHE A 348 16.29 6.91 8.79
N MET A 349 17.22 7.51 8.05
CA MET A 349 18.61 7.04 7.95
C MET A 349 19.40 7.43 9.21
N GLU A 350 20.25 6.50 9.67
CA GLU A 350 21.08 6.72 10.85
C GLU A 350 22.27 7.66 10.53
N PRO A 351 22.59 8.61 11.44
CA PRO A 351 23.82 9.39 11.37
C PRO A 351 25.07 8.52 11.16
N GLY A 352 26.01 8.99 10.35
CA GLY A 352 27.25 8.25 10.06
C GLY A 352 27.15 7.19 8.95
N THR A 353 25.95 6.93 8.40
CA THR A 353 25.79 6.06 7.20
C THR A 353 26.56 6.61 5.99
N TYR A 354 26.62 7.94 5.87
CA TYR A 354 27.44 8.69 4.94
C TYR A 354 28.37 9.62 5.72
N PRO A 355 29.55 9.99 5.17
CA PRO A 355 30.53 10.76 5.91
C PRO A 355 30.04 12.17 6.21
N ARG A 356 30.53 12.76 7.30
CA ARG A 356 30.49 14.21 7.48
C ARG A 356 31.50 14.81 6.50
N ILE A 357 31.04 15.72 5.66
CA ILE A 357 31.95 16.54 4.87
C ILE A 357 32.13 17.84 5.65
N ASP A 358 33.37 18.07 6.08
CA ASP A 358 33.78 19.27 6.79
C ASP A 358 33.85 20.50 5.89
#